data_AF-A0A562PUA2-F1
#
_entry.id   AF-A0A562PUA2-F1
#
_cell.length_a   1.000
_cell.length_b   1.000
_cell.length_c   1.000
_cell.angle_alpha   90.00
_cell.angle_beta   90.00
_cell.angle_gamma   90.00
#
_symmetry.space_group_name_H-M   'P 1'
#
loop_
_entity.id
_entity.type
_entity.pdbx_description
1 polymer ?
#
loop_
_entity_poly.entity_id
_entity_poly.type
_entity_poly.pdbx_seq_one_letter_code
_entity_poly.pdbx_strand_id
1 'polypeptide(L)'
;MNKTWMTGLAGCLVSLTMQTYAGELTDETDTFRERRSVVWTGEPSADDLTFSLLANQSETSSGNKNTFYTAKLSSSGKSARFPGCFSSRWTVDGDPFPALDGRYKLNTFREIYGEDFSTSVSRESLERIVAAKRVEFRACDVRGTLSADDRQGIQRVLDATN
;
A
#
# COMPACT_ATOMS: atom_id res chain seq x y z
N MET A 1 -47.37 47.02 1.67
CA MET A 1 -46.74 46.55 2.92
C MET A 1 -46.00 45.26 2.59
N ASN A 2 -44.67 45.35 2.56
CA ASN A 2 -43.76 44.29 2.13
C ASN A 2 -43.60 43.25 3.25
N LYS A 3 -43.66 41.95 2.91
CA LYS A 3 -43.11 40.88 3.76
C LYS A 3 -42.26 39.93 2.92
N THR A 4 -41.00 40.32 2.86
CA THR A 4 -39.75 39.57 2.86
C THR A 4 -39.81 38.06 2.63
N TRP A 5 -39.17 37.63 1.54
CA TRP A 5 -38.76 36.27 1.26
C TRP A 5 -37.52 35.93 2.10
N MET A 6 -37.54 34.84 2.86
CA MET A 6 -36.35 34.29 3.53
C MET A 6 -35.73 33.22 2.63
N THR A 7 -34.70 33.62 1.89
CA THR A 7 -33.73 32.73 1.26
C THR A 7 -32.64 32.33 2.25
N GLY A 8 -32.43 31.02 2.39
CA GLY A 8 -31.11 30.37 2.30
C GLY A 8 -30.11 30.52 3.44
N LEU A 9 -29.74 29.37 4.02
CA LEU A 9 -28.34 28.92 4.11
C LEU A 9 -28.32 27.47 4.59
N ALA A 10 -28.40 26.54 3.63
CA ALA A 10 -28.03 25.15 3.84
C ALA A 10 -26.50 25.08 3.96
N GLY A 11 -26.00 25.09 5.19
CA GLY A 11 -24.58 24.82 5.47
C GLY A 11 -24.29 23.34 5.26
N CYS A 12 -23.88 22.97 4.05
CA CYS A 12 -23.23 21.67 3.82
C CYS A 12 -21.87 21.68 4.54
N LEU A 13 -21.83 21.10 5.73
CA LEU A 13 -20.60 20.62 6.35
C LEU A 13 -20.06 19.50 5.47
N VAL A 14 -19.14 19.82 4.56
CA VAL A 14 -18.33 18.83 3.85
C VAL A 14 -17.36 18.25 4.86
N SER A 15 -17.75 17.17 5.51
CA SER A 15 -16.83 16.30 6.24
C SER A 15 -15.88 15.70 5.22
N LEU A 16 -14.64 16.20 5.18
CA LEU A 16 -13.55 15.64 4.40
C LEU A 16 -13.17 14.29 5.02
N THR A 17 -13.95 13.24 4.74
CA THR A 17 -13.51 11.88 5.02
C THR A 17 -12.44 11.56 4.00
N MET A 18 -11.18 11.48 4.43
CA MET A 18 -10.12 10.82 3.68
C MET A 18 -10.45 9.32 3.64
N GLN A 19 -11.41 8.96 2.80
CA GLN A 19 -11.64 7.60 2.38
C GLN A 19 -10.48 7.29 1.45
N THR A 20 -9.48 6.59 1.96
CA THR A 20 -8.53 5.90 1.08
C THR A 20 -9.34 4.80 0.42
N TYR A 21 -9.69 4.99 -0.84
CA TYR A 21 -10.40 3.96 -1.59
C TYR A 21 -9.39 2.86 -1.87
N ALA A 22 -9.67 1.64 -1.44
CA ALA A 22 -8.85 0.52 -1.83
C ALA A 22 -8.85 0.40 -3.37
N GLY A 23 -7.69 0.04 -3.93
CA GLY A 23 -7.44 0.11 -5.38
C GLY A 23 -7.04 1.50 -5.91
N GLU A 24 -6.90 2.51 -5.05
CA GLU A 24 -6.45 3.86 -5.44
C GLU A 24 -4.92 3.96 -5.50
N LEU A 25 -4.44 4.66 -6.54
CA LEU A 25 -3.05 5.06 -6.69
C LEU A 25 -2.91 6.50 -6.19
N THR A 26 -2.15 6.70 -5.12
CA THR A 26 -1.82 8.02 -4.59
C THR A 26 -0.44 8.44 -5.10
N ASP A 27 -0.34 9.63 -5.69
CA ASP A 27 0.92 10.20 -6.18
C ASP A 27 1.11 11.59 -5.57
N GLU A 28 2.04 11.70 -4.64
CA GLU A 28 2.28 12.90 -3.85
C GLU A 28 3.70 13.40 -4.05
N THR A 29 3.87 14.71 -4.20
CA THR A 29 5.18 15.37 -4.21
C THR A 29 5.32 16.25 -2.98
N ASP A 30 6.25 15.90 -2.10
CA ASP A 30 6.68 16.72 -0.97
C ASP A 30 7.76 17.69 -1.48
N THR A 31 7.36 18.93 -1.74
CA THR A 31 8.25 19.98 -2.24
C THR A 31 9.25 20.46 -1.18
N PHE A 32 8.96 20.27 0.11
CA PHE A 32 9.87 20.64 1.18
C PHE A 32 11.02 19.64 1.33
N ARG A 33 10.73 18.35 1.07
CA ARG A 33 11.70 17.26 1.14
C ARG A 33 12.23 16.82 -0.23
N GLU A 34 11.82 17.49 -1.29
CA GLU A 34 12.17 17.16 -2.69
C GLU A 34 11.96 15.67 -3.01
N ARG A 35 10.84 15.12 -2.54
CA ARG A 35 10.53 13.68 -2.63
C ARG A 35 9.16 13.44 -3.23
N ARG A 36 9.08 12.58 -4.24
CA ARG A 36 7.81 12.07 -4.77
C ARG A 36 7.54 10.68 -4.21
N SER A 37 6.30 10.41 -3.83
CA SER A 37 5.86 9.12 -3.30
C SER A 37 4.67 8.65 -4.13
N VAL A 38 4.78 7.46 -4.72
CA VAL A 38 3.68 6.80 -5.44
C VAL A 38 3.28 5.57 -4.64
N VAL A 39 2.04 5.52 -4.17
CA VAL A 39 1.52 4.45 -3.32
C VAL A 39 0.33 3.82 -4.00
N TRP A 40 0.32 2.49 -4.02
CA TRP A 40 -0.88 1.72 -4.27
C TRP A 40 -1.25 0.96 -3.01
N THR A 41 -2.53 0.96 -2.64
CA THR A 41 -3.08 0.17 -1.52
C THR A 41 -4.29 -0.64 -1.95
N GLY A 42 -4.36 -1.89 -1.50
CA GLY A 42 -5.33 -2.84 -1.99
C GLY A 42 -6.53 -3.07 -1.14
N GLU A 43 -7.38 -3.91 -1.70
CA GLU A 43 -8.49 -4.45 -0.96
C GLU A 43 -7.98 -5.42 0.11
N PRO A 44 -8.59 -5.45 1.30
CA PRO A 44 -8.36 -6.51 2.26
C PRO A 44 -8.59 -7.88 1.61
N SER A 45 -7.64 -8.79 1.81
CA SER A 45 -7.65 -10.13 1.24
C SER A 45 -7.88 -11.19 2.33
N ALA A 46 -7.11 -12.27 2.30
CA ALA A 46 -7.17 -13.32 3.30
C ALA A 46 -6.96 -12.72 4.69
N ASP A 47 -7.96 -12.94 5.56
CA ASP A 47 -7.85 -12.59 6.98
C ASP A 47 -7.52 -11.09 7.16
N ASP A 48 -8.16 -10.20 6.42
CA ASP A 48 -7.95 -8.74 6.49
C ASP A 48 -6.51 -8.27 6.28
N LEU A 49 -5.68 -9.05 5.57
CA LEU A 49 -4.36 -8.61 5.11
C LEU A 49 -4.51 -7.83 3.80
N THR A 50 -3.96 -6.62 3.79
CA THR A 50 -3.92 -5.73 2.63
C THR A 50 -2.51 -5.68 2.06
N PHE A 51 -2.38 -5.91 0.75
CA PHE A 51 -1.14 -5.63 0.04
C PHE A 51 -1.03 -4.14 -0.28
N SER A 52 0.18 -3.59 -0.20
CA SER A 52 0.49 -2.25 -0.67
C SER A 52 1.91 -2.19 -1.24
N LEU A 53 2.08 -1.29 -2.21
CA LEU A 53 3.36 -0.99 -2.82
C LEU A 53 3.61 0.52 -2.75
N LEU A 54 4.71 0.90 -2.13
CA LEU A 54 5.18 2.28 -2.05
C LEU A 54 6.45 2.42 -2.89
N ALA A 55 6.49 3.41 -3.76
CA ALA A 55 7.69 3.87 -4.44
C ALA A 55 8.05 5.27 -3.96
N ASN A 56 9.26 5.46 -3.43
CA ASN A 56 9.79 6.78 -3.11
C ASN A 56 10.83 7.17 -4.15
N GLN A 57 10.63 8.31 -4.81
CA GLN A 57 11.58 8.91 -5.72
C GLN A 57 12.25 10.12 -5.08
N SER A 58 13.58 10.13 -5.12
CA SER A 58 14.41 11.27 -4.73
C SER A 58 15.30 11.67 -5.90
N GLU A 59 15.48 12.96 -6.11
CA GLU A 59 16.46 13.47 -7.06
C GLU A 59 17.85 13.48 -6.44
N THR A 60 18.85 13.04 -7.19
CA THR A 60 20.25 13.11 -6.78
C THR A 60 20.82 14.48 -7.16
N SER A 61 21.96 14.86 -6.57
CA SER A 61 22.68 16.08 -6.94
C SER A 61 23.09 16.17 -8.43
N SER A 62 23.07 15.03 -9.14
CA SER A 62 23.33 14.95 -10.58
C SER A 62 22.08 15.08 -11.47
N GLY A 63 20.90 15.34 -10.87
CA GLY A 63 19.61 15.39 -11.59
C GLY A 63 19.01 14.03 -11.91
N ASN A 64 19.71 12.92 -11.57
CA ASN A 64 19.17 11.57 -11.74
C ASN A 64 18.13 11.26 -10.67
N LYS A 65 17.02 10.61 -11.05
CA LYS A 65 16.01 10.11 -10.12
C LYS A 65 16.42 8.75 -9.58
N ASN A 66 16.36 8.57 -8.27
CA ASN A 66 16.50 7.27 -7.62
C ASN A 66 15.15 6.84 -7.07
N THR A 67 14.73 5.60 -7.36
CA THR A 67 13.44 5.05 -6.93
C THR A 67 13.65 3.87 -6.01
N PHE A 68 13.04 3.92 -4.83
CA PHE A 68 13.05 2.83 -3.86
C PHE A 68 11.64 2.27 -3.68
N TYR A 69 11.47 0.97 -3.94
CA TYR A 69 10.19 0.29 -3.77
C TYR A 69 10.16 -0.50 -2.46
N THR A 70 9.04 -0.38 -1.75
CA THR A 70 8.74 -1.15 -0.53
C THR A 70 7.41 -1.85 -0.73
N ALA A 71 7.46 -3.19 -0.73
CA ALA A 71 6.26 -4.03 -0.72
C ALA A 71 5.86 -4.34 0.72
N LYS A 72 4.56 -4.39 0.98
CA LYS A 72 4.02 -4.55 2.32
C LYS A 72 2.74 -5.38 2.32
N LEU A 73 2.64 -6.33 3.25
CA LEU A 73 1.37 -6.87 3.73
C LEU A 73 1.06 -6.24 5.08
N SER A 74 -0.13 -5.67 5.24
CA SER A 74 -0.52 -5.03 6.50
C SER A 74 -1.88 -5.50 7.00
N SER A 75 -2.03 -5.58 8.32
CA SER A 75 -3.32 -5.69 8.99
C SER A 75 -3.47 -4.59 10.04
N SER A 76 -4.70 -4.27 10.41
CA SER A 76 -4.99 -3.37 11.52
C SER A 76 -6.15 -3.88 12.36
N GLY A 77 -6.08 -3.70 13.67
CA GLY A 77 -7.13 -4.19 14.56
C GLY A 77 -6.99 -3.72 16.01
N LYS A 78 -7.91 -4.20 16.86
CA LYS A 78 -7.94 -3.92 18.30
C LYS A 78 -6.98 -4.81 19.11
N SER A 79 -6.33 -5.77 18.47
CA SER A 79 -5.37 -6.69 19.07
C SER A 79 -4.30 -7.06 18.04
N ALA A 80 -3.07 -7.31 18.50
CA ALA A 80 -2.03 -7.90 17.65
C ALA A 80 -2.39 -9.37 17.32
N ARG A 81 -2.33 -9.72 16.03
CA ARG A 81 -2.72 -11.02 15.49
C ARG A 81 -1.54 -11.91 15.17
N PHE A 82 -0.38 -11.34 14.93
CA PHE A 82 0.82 -12.08 14.53
C PHE A 82 1.97 -12.00 15.55
N PRO A 83 1.72 -12.01 16.87
CA PRO A 83 2.80 -11.96 17.85
C PRO A 83 3.72 -13.17 17.69
N GLY A 84 5.04 -12.91 17.60
CA GLY A 84 6.06 -13.96 17.43
C GLY A 84 6.25 -14.47 16.00
N CYS A 85 5.56 -13.88 15.02
CA CYS A 85 5.80 -14.17 13.61
C CYS A 85 6.86 -13.23 13.05
N PHE A 86 7.97 -13.76 12.52
CA PHE A 86 9.12 -12.93 12.14
C PHE A 86 9.12 -12.49 10.67
N SER A 87 8.45 -13.25 9.80
CA SER A 87 8.45 -12.97 8.37
C SER A 87 7.23 -13.51 7.62
N SER A 88 6.87 -12.85 6.52
CA SER A 88 6.04 -13.44 5.47
C SER A 88 6.90 -14.23 4.49
N ARG A 89 6.30 -15.21 3.80
CA ARG A 89 6.95 -15.99 2.74
C ARG A 89 6.11 -15.96 1.48
N TRP A 90 6.77 -15.98 0.33
CA TRP A 90 6.09 -15.83 -0.96
C TRP A 90 6.47 -16.92 -1.96
N THR A 91 5.53 -17.19 -2.86
CA THR A 91 5.77 -17.97 -4.07
C THR A 91 5.23 -17.27 -5.30
N VAL A 92 5.96 -17.36 -6.41
CA VAL A 92 5.54 -16.86 -7.72
C VAL A 92 5.50 -18.05 -8.66
N ASP A 93 4.32 -18.32 -9.22
CA ASP A 93 4.04 -19.48 -10.08
C ASP A 93 4.41 -20.83 -9.46
N GLY A 94 4.35 -20.92 -8.12
CA GLY A 94 4.68 -22.11 -7.34
C GLY A 94 6.12 -22.18 -6.84
N ASP A 95 7.01 -21.32 -7.35
CA ASP A 95 8.40 -21.28 -6.92
C ASP A 95 8.62 -20.30 -5.75
N PRO A 96 9.47 -20.63 -4.77
CA PRO A 96 9.83 -19.70 -3.70
C PRO A 96 10.33 -18.36 -4.25
N PHE A 97 9.86 -17.25 -3.66
CA PHE A 97 10.22 -15.91 -4.09
C PHE A 97 10.71 -15.03 -2.93
N PRO A 98 11.97 -15.23 -2.47
CA PRO A 98 12.50 -14.57 -1.26
C PRO A 98 12.61 -13.05 -1.35
N ALA A 99 12.58 -12.49 -2.57
CA ALA A 99 12.65 -11.05 -2.80
C ALA A 99 11.45 -10.28 -2.20
N LEU A 100 10.33 -10.97 -1.92
CA LEU A 100 9.16 -10.40 -1.25
C LEU A 100 9.05 -10.76 0.23
N ASP A 101 9.94 -11.60 0.77
CA ASP A 101 9.86 -12.03 2.16
C ASP A 101 9.98 -10.80 3.09
N GLY A 102 8.86 -10.45 3.71
CA GLY A 102 8.71 -9.24 4.50
C GLY A 102 9.07 -9.49 5.95
N ARG A 103 9.73 -8.53 6.61
CA ARG A 103 9.99 -8.60 8.05
C ARG A 103 8.81 -8.05 8.82
N TYR A 104 8.44 -8.74 9.89
CA TYR A 104 7.36 -8.30 10.77
C TYR A 104 7.74 -7.05 11.54
N LYS A 105 6.79 -6.12 11.64
CA LYS A 105 6.83 -4.95 12.49
C LYS A 105 5.45 -4.72 13.10
N LEU A 106 5.43 -4.59 14.42
CA LEU A 106 4.26 -4.10 15.15
C LEU A 106 4.37 -2.58 15.31
N ASN A 107 3.32 -1.87 14.93
CA ASN A 107 3.13 -0.46 15.21
C ASN A 107 1.86 -0.31 16.06
N THR A 108 1.92 0.47 17.12
CA THR A 108 0.75 0.75 17.97
C THR A 108 0.46 2.24 17.95
N PHE A 109 -0.77 2.63 17.63
CA PHE A 109 -1.21 4.02 17.69
C PHE A 109 -2.62 4.10 18.26
N ARG A 110 -2.79 4.83 19.37
CA ARG A 110 -4.09 5.05 20.04
C ARG A 110 -4.92 3.76 20.17
N GLU A 111 -4.31 2.72 20.76
CA GLU A 111 -4.92 1.40 21.01
C GLU A 111 -5.25 0.58 19.75
N ILE A 112 -4.90 1.06 18.56
CA ILE A 112 -4.96 0.30 17.31
C ILE A 112 -3.59 -0.35 17.08
N TYR A 113 -3.61 -1.66 16.83
CA TYR A 113 -2.45 -2.44 16.46
C TYR A 113 -2.40 -2.50 14.93
N GLY A 114 -1.37 -1.90 14.34
CA GLY A 114 -1.02 -2.03 12.93
C GLY A 114 0.16 -2.98 12.78
N GLU A 115 -0.02 -4.04 12.00
CA GLU A 115 0.95 -5.10 11.84
C GLU A 115 1.38 -5.19 10.38
N ASP A 116 2.69 -5.13 10.16
CA ASP A 116 3.26 -5.01 8.83
C ASP A 116 4.29 -6.11 8.57
N PHE A 117 4.26 -6.71 7.39
CA PHE A 117 5.38 -7.48 6.83
C PHE A 117 5.89 -6.72 5.63
N SER A 118 7.07 -6.11 5.74
CA SER A 118 7.61 -5.25 4.69
C SER A 118 9.01 -5.62 4.25
N THR A 119 9.31 -5.35 2.98
CA THR A 119 10.63 -5.52 2.40
C THR A 119 10.89 -4.50 1.30
N SER A 120 12.16 -4.15 1.11
CA SER A 120 12.59 -3.43 -0.08
C SER A 120 12.69 -4.40 -1.24
N VAL A 121 12.13 -4.01 -2.39
CA VAL A 121 12.04 -4.86 -3.58
C VAL A 121 12.57 -4.13 -4.80
N SER A 122 13.22 -4.85 -5.70
CA SER A 122 13.72 -4.28 -6.96
C SER A 122 12.59 -4.11 -7.98
N ARG A 123 12.75 -3.19 -8.93
CA ARG A 123 11.87 -3.07 -10.10
C ARG A 123 11.73 -4.39 -10.88
N GLU A 124 12.83 -5.08 -11.17
CA GLU A 124 12.82 -6.36 -11.90
C GLU A 124 11.95 -7.43 -11.20
N SER A 125 12.07 -7.54 -9.87
CA SER A 125 11.22 -8.43 -9.07
C SER A 125 9.74 -8.05 -9.15
N LEU A 126 9.41 -6.77 -9.20
CA LEU A 126 8.03 -6.29 -9.37
C LEU A 126 7.49 -6.61 -10.77
N GLU A 127 8.30 -6.44 -11.81
CA GLU A 127 7.95 -6.79 -13.19
C GLU A 127 7.68 -8.31 -13.31
N ARG A 128 8.46 -9.14 -12.61
CA ARG A 128 8.19 -10.59 -12.52
C ARG A 128 6.86 -10.90 -11.82
N ILE A 129 6.50 -10.17 -10.76
CA ILE A 129 5.21 -10.34 -10.07
C ILE A 129 4.05 -9.98 -10.99
N VAL A 130 4.17 -8.90 -11.78
CA VAL A 130 3.13 -8.50 -12.73
C VAL A 130 2.93 -9.56 -13.82
N ALA A 131 4.01 -10.11 -14.35
CA ALA A 131 3.98 -11.11 -15.40
C ALA A 131 3.52 -12.51 -14.92
N ALA A 132 3.51 -12.75 -13.61
CA ALA A 132 3.17 -14.04 -13.04
C ALA A 132 1.70 -14.41 -13.21
N LYS A 133 1.43 -15.72 -13.34
CA LYS A 133 0.06 -16.25 -13.36
C LYS A 133 -0.53 -16.29 -11.96
N ARG A 134 0.29 -16.59 -10.95
CA ARG A 134 -0.13 -16.73 -9.57
C ARG A 134 0.96 -16.25 -8.61
N VAL A 135 0.57 -15.46 -7.63
CA VAL A 135 1.47 -14.98 -6.56
C VAL A 135 0.81 -15.22 -5.23
N GLU A 136 1.40 -16.08 -4.42
CA GLU A 136 0.84 -16.51 -3.15
C GLU A 136 1.74 -16.07 -2.00
N PHE A 137 1.13 -15.78 -0.86
CA PHE A 137 1.83 -15.43 0.36
C PHE A 137 1.37 -16.30 1.51
N ARG A 138 2.27 -16.41 2.48
CA ARG A 138 1.98 -16.96 3.79
C ARG A 138 2.55 -16.01 4.85
N ALA A 139 1.66 -15.45 5.67
CA ALA A 139 2.02 -14.73 6.88
C ALA A 139 1.59 -15.60 8.07
N CYS A 140 2.57 -16.26 8.70
CA CYS A 140 2.32 -17.13 9.85
C CYS A 140 1.41 -18.33 9.49
N ASP A 141 0.18 -18.38 9.99
CA ASP A 141 -0.87 -19.35 9.68
C ASP A 141 -1.79 -18.88 8.55
N VAL A 142 -1.80 -17.59 8.21
CA VAL A 142 -2.60 -17.02 7.14
C VAL A 142 -1.95 -17.26 5.79
N ARG A 143 -2.76 -17.68 4.81
CA ARG A 143 -2.36 -17.86 3.41
C ARG A 143 -3.28 -17.06 2.52
N GLY A 144 -2.72 -16.44 1.49
CA GLY A 144 -3.49 -15.71 0.50
C GLY A 144 -2.81 -15.67 -0.85
N THR A 145 -3.48 -15.02 -1.79
CA THR A 145 -3.02 -14.86 -3.17
C THR A 145 -3.24 -13.40 -3.55
N LEU A 146 -2.26 -12.78 -4.21
CA LEU A 146 -2.46 -11.45 -4.78
C LEU A 146 -3.54 -11.53 -5.85
N SER A 147 -4.49 -10.62 -5.76
CA SER A 147 -5.56 -10.46 -6.74
C SER A 147 -5.00 -9.97 -8.08
N ALA A 148 -5.84 -10.01 -9.12
CA ALA A 148 -5.50 -9.37 -10.38
C ALA A 148 -5.33 -7.84 -10.22
N ASP A 149 -6.14 -7.24 -9.35
CA ASP A 149 -6.10 -5.80 -9.07
C ASP A 149 -4.82 -5.39 -8.34
N ASP A 150 -4.33 -6.20 -7.41
CA ASP A 150 -3.01 -5.99 -6.77
C ASP A 150 -1.90 -5.96 -7.84
N ARG A 151 -1.90 -6.93 -8.76
CA ARG A 151 -0.89 -6.99 -9.84
C ARG A 151 -1.02 -5.82 -10.80
N GLN A 152 -2.24 -5.41 -11.13
CA GLN A 152 -2.47 -4.20 -11.92
C GLN A 152 -2.00 -2.95 -11.17
N GLY A 153 -2.20 -2.90 -9.85
CA GLY A 153 -1.70 -1.85 -8.98
C GLY A 153 -0.19 -1.71 -9.01
N ILE A 154 0.52 -2.84 -8.93
CA ILE A 154 1.98 -2.88 -9.09
C ILE A 154 2.38 -2.30 -10.45
N GLN A 155 1.72 -2.70 -11.54
CA GLN A 155 2.01 -2.14 -12.86
C GLN A 155 1.81 -0.63 -12.90
N ARG A 156 0.72 -0.09 -12.33
CA ARG A 156 0.47 1.35 -12.28
C ARG A 156 1.57 2.12 -11.52
N VAL A 157 2.08 1.56 -10.43
CA VAL A 157 3.22 2.15 -9.69
C VAL A 157 4.49 2.12 -10.55
N LEU A 158 4.77 1.01 -11.24
CA LEU A 158 5.92 0.89 -12.13
C LEU A 158 5.86 1.87 -13.31
N ASP A 159 4.69 2.08 -13.89
CA ASP A 159 4.46 3.03 -14.99
C ASP A 159 4.63 4.48 -14.52
N ALA A 160 4.08 4.82 -13.36
CA ALA A 160 4.17 6.16 -12.79
C ALA A 160 5.60 6.57 -12.38
N THR A 161 6.48 5.59 -12.18
CA THR A 161 7.86 5.78 -11.69
C THR A 161 8.93 5.50 -12.75
N ASN A 162 8.53 5.32 -14.00
CA ASN A 162 9.43 5.13 -15.15
C ASN A 162 10.08 6.44 -15.61
#